data_AF-A0A6L9J358-F1
#
_entry.id   AF-A0A6L9J358-F1
#
_cell.length_a   1.000
_cell.length_b   1.000
_cell.length_c   1.000
_cell.angle_alpha   90.00
_cell.angle_beta   90.00
_cell.angle_gamma   90.00
#
_symmetry.space_group_name_H-M   'P 1'
#
loop_
_entity.id
_entity.type
_entity.pdbx_description
1 polymer ?
#
loop_
_entity_poly.entity_id
_entity_poly.type
_entity_poly.pdbx_seq_one_letter_code
_entity_poly.pdbx_strand_id
1 'polypeptide(L)' 'MQVFGLLPQTNCKECGEPTCFNFALKLIAGQATPDRCPTLLEPECTDQRAQLISILPS' A
#
# COMPACT_ATOMS: atom_id res chain seq x y z
N MET A 1 -12.47 2.59 -4.45
CA MET A 1 -11.36 1.82 -3.84
C MET A 1 -10.35 2.77 -3.22
N GLN A 2 -10.57 3.13 -1.95
CA GLN A 2 -9.81 4.17 -1.25
C GLN A 2 -8.35 3.76 -0.98
N VAL A 3 -8.13 2.52 -0.51
CA VAL A 3 -6.79 1.96 -0.27
C VAL A 3 -5.92 1.99 -1.52
N PHE A 4 -6.44 1.55 -2.68
CA PHE A 4 -5.69 1.56 -3.93
C PHE A 4 -5.27 2.97 -4.36
N GLY A 5 -6.12 3.97 -4.14
CA GLY A 5 -5.82 5.38 -4.45
C GLY A 5 -4.71 5.98 -3.60
N LEU A 6 -4.43 5.39 -2.44
CA LEU A 6 -3.34 5.81 -1.54
C LEU A 6 -2.02 5.05 -1.80
N LEU A 7 -2.01 4.10 -2.73
CA LEU A 7 -0.78 3.42 -3.13
C LEU A 7 -0.05 4.19 -4.25
N PRO A 8 1.27 3.96 -4.41
CA PRO A 8 2.06 4.59 -5.49
C PRO A 8 1.66 4.16 -6.90
N GLN A 9 0.90 3.07 -7.05
CA GLN A 9 0.36 2.57 -8.33
C GLN A 9 1.40 2.28 -9.43
N THR A 10 2.67 2.09 -9.05
CA THR A 10 3.78 1.80 -9.98
C THR A 10 3.73 0.39 -10.57
N ASN A 11 3.04 -0.54 -9.90
CA ASN A 11 3.07 -1.98 -10.20
C ASN A 11 4.52 -2.55 -10.29
N CYS A 12 5.44 -2.02 -9.48
CA CYS A 12 6.87 -2.41 -9.51
C CYS A 12 7.14 -3.87 -9.08
N LYS A 13 6.21 -4.48 -8.33
CA LYS A 13 6.30 -5.85 -7.77
C LYS A 13 7.37 -6.05 -6.68
N GLU A 14 7.99 -4.97 -6.20
CA GLU A 14 9.02 -5.04 -5.14
C GLU A 14 8.45 -5.53 -3.79
N CYS A 15 7.15 -5.38 -3.57
CA CYS A 15 6.45 -5.95 -2.41
C CYS A 15 6.10 -7.43 -2.55
N GLY A 16 6.39 -8.04 -3.70
CA GLY A 16 6.05 -9.44 -4.03
C GLY A 16 4.66 -9.65 -4.61
N GLU A 17 3.86 -8.59 -4.78
CA GLU A 17 2.53 -8.67 -5.39
C GLU A 17 2.54 -8.33 -6.88
N PRO A 18 1.67 -8.98 -7.70
CA PRO A 18 1.68 -8.80 -9.15
C PRO A 18 1.24 -7.39 -9.59
N THR A 19 0.41 -6.72 -8.78
CA THR A 19 -0.06 -5.34 -9.00
C THR A 19 -0.28 -4.64 -7.66
N CYS A 20 -0.24 -3.30 -7.67
CA CYS A 20 -0.63 -2.49 -6.51
C CYS A 20 -2.09 -2.73 -6.11
N PHE A 21 -2.95 -3.10 -7.05
CA PHE A 21 -4.33 -3.48 -6.76
C PHE A 21 -4.42 -4.77 -5.95
N ASN A 22 -3.64 -5.80 -6.28
CA ASN A 22 -3.59 -7.03 -5.49
C ASN A 22 -3.04 -6.74 -4.08
N PHE A 23 -1.98 -5.92 -3.99
CA PHE A 23 -1.47 -5.45 -2.71
C PHE A 23 -2.55 -4.73 -1.89
N ALA A 24 -3.34 -3.84 -2.50
CA ALA A 24 -4.47 -3.18 -1.84
C ALA A 24 -5.50 -4.17 -1.28
N LEU A 25 -5.87 -5.22 -2.04
CA LEU A 25 -6.78 -6.26 -1.56
C LEU A 25 -6.21 -7.00 -0.35
N LYS A 26 -4.92 -7.32 -0.36
CA LYS A 26 -4.24 -7.97 0.77
C LYS A 26 -4.14 -7.09 2.00
N LEU A 27 -3.90 -5.77 1.82
CA LEU A 27 -3.93 -4.80 2.92
C LEU A 27 -5.34 -4.77 3.57
N ILE A 28 -6.40 -4.67 2.74
CA ILE A 28 -7.79 -4.69 3.24
C ILE A 28 -8.11 -5.99 3.98
N ALA A 29 -7.58 -7.12 3.52
CA ALA A 29 -7.78 -8.43 4.12
C ALA A 29 -6.88 -8.70 5.35
N GLY A 30 -6.00 -7.78 5.75
CA GLY A 30 -5.03 -7.98 6.84
C GLY A 30 -3.94 -9.02 6.51
N GLN A 31 -3.74 -9.34 5.24
CA GLN A 31 -2.78 -10.35 4.76
C GLN A 31 -1.41 -9.74 4.40
N ALA A 32 -1.30 -8.41 4.42
CA ALA A 32 -0.07 -7.67 4.19
C ALA A 32 -0.06 -6.40 5.05
N THR A 33 1.13 -5.85 5.29
CA THR A 33 1.32 -4.56 5.96
C THR A 33 1.86 -3.52 4.98
N PRO A 34 1.58 -2.22 5.18
CA PRO A 34 2.12 -1.13 4.34
C PRO A 34 3.64 -1.17 4.19
N ASP A 35 4.37 -1.60 5.23
CA ASP A 35 5.84 -1.66 5.26
C ASP A 35 6.44 -2.62 4.22
N ARG A 36 5.63 -3.49 3.60
CA ARG A 36 6.09 -4.38 2.52
C ARG A 36 6.30 -3.66 1.19
N CYS A 37 5.88 -2.40 1.03
CA CYS A 37 6.03 -1.65 -0.21
C CYS A 37 7.19 -0.63 -0.08
N PRO A 38 8.37 -0.88 -0.68
CA PRO A 38 9.52 0.02 -0.56
C PRO A 38 9.22 1.45 -1.05
N THR A 39 8.55 1.58 -2.20
CA THR A 39 8.14 2.90 -2.72
C THR A 39 7.23 3.67 -1.75
N LEU A 40 6.40 2.99 -0.97
CA LEU A 40 5.54 3.63 0.03
C LEU A 40 6.33 4.10 1.27
N LEU A 41 7.54 3.57 1.47
CA LEU A 41 8.43 3.99 2.55
C LEU A 41 9.22 5.27 2.22
N GLU A 42 9.31 5.63 0.95
CA GLU A 42 10.02 6.82 0.48
C GLU A 42 9.44 8.13 1.06
N PRO A 43 10.27 9.17 1.28
CA PRO A 43 9.84 10.44 1.87
C PRO A 43 8.65 11.09 1.15
N GLU A 44 8.60 10.98 -0.18
CA GLU A 44 7.54 11.54 -1.02
C GLU A 44 6.17 10.90 -0.73
N CYS A 45 6.16 9.67 -0.20
CA CYS A 45 4.95 8.93 0.15
C CYS A 45 4.52 9.11 1.62
N THR A 46 5.18 9.98 2.41
CA THR A 46 4.92 10.12 3.86
C THR A 46 3.44 10.38 4.17
N ASP A 47 2.83 11.35 3.51
CA ASP A 47 1.42 11.71 3.75
C ASP A 47 0.46 10.61 3.26
N GLN A 48 0.76 9.99 2.12
CA GLN A 48 -0.03 8.88 1.57
C GLN A 48 0.02 7.66 2.50
N ARG A 49 1.21 7.33 3.02
CA ARG A 49 1.40 6.24 3.98
C ARG A 49 0.65 6.50 5.28
N ALA A 50 0.70 7.71 5.81
CA ALA A 50 -0.03 8.09 7.02
C ALA A 50 -1.56 7.95 6.83
N GLN A 51 -2.09 8.45 5.70
CA GLN A 51 -3.51 8.30 5.37
C GLN A 51 -3.90 6.85 5.12
N LEU A 52 -3.02 6.05 4.51
CA LEU A 52 -3.29 4.64 4.29
C LEU A 52 -3.43 3.91 5.63
N ILE A 53 -2.50 4.13 6.57
CA ILE A 53 -2.50 3.47 7.88
C ILE A 53 -3.76 3.82 8.68
N SER A 54 -4.28 5.05 8.58
CA SER A 54 -5.46 5.46 9.34
C SER A 54 -6.78 4.83 8.86
N ILE A 55 -6.81 4.25 7.65
CA ILE A 55 -8.01 3.64 7.08
C ILE A 55 -7.96 2.11 7.03
N LEU A 56 -6.82 1.50 7.32
CA LEU A 56 -6.70 0.04 7.35
C LEU A 56 -7.36 -0.52 8.61
N PRO A 57 -8.03 -1.69 8.52
CA PRO A 57 -8.54 -2.37 9.70
C PRO A 57 -7.37 -2.74 10.62
N SER A 58 -7.60 -2.59 11.94
CA SER A 58 -6.64 -2.93 12.99
C SER A 58 -6.40 -4.44 13.10
#